data_AF-A0A534T658-F1
#
_entry.id   AF-A0A534T658-F1
#
_cell.length_a   1.000
_cell.length_b   1.000
_cell.length_c   1.000
_cell.angle_alpha   90.00
_cell.angle_beta   90.00
_cell.angle_gamma   90.00
#
_symmetry.space_group_name_H-M   'P 1'
#
loop_
_entity.id
_entity.type
_entity.pdbx_description
1 polymer ?
#
loop_
_entity_poly.entity_id
_entity_poly.type
_entity_poly.pdbx_seq_one_letter_code
_entity_poly.pdbx_strand_id
1 'polypeptide(L)'
;MKVPVELLSILFAAALGPVAARAGAAGSVAFYVAGELDQQGKLTEALPLYRSRAEETRTQADRVRYATALLRAGQREAAEAVLGALRHEGAHGESAAIVASSLLAAGFPALAVPHARAAHEAAPRDPGRTLLLVRALTAAGDRESAHALIAKTRGEAA
;
A
#
# COMPACT_ATOMS: atom_id res chain seq x y z
N MET A 1 -18.90 11.71 68.00
CA MET A 1 -18.48 10.44 67.35
C MET A 1 -18.09 10.75 65.90
N LYS A 2 -16.79 10.67 65.59
CA LYS A 2 -16.21 10.80 64.23
C LYS A 2 -15.24 9.63 64.08
N VAL A 3 -15.41 8.82 63.04
CA VAL A 3 -14.49 7.72 62.69
C VAL A 3 -13.89 8.08 61.32
N PRO A 4 -12.57 7.91 61.12
CA PRO A 4 -11.80 8.72 60.18
C PRO A 4 -11.70 8.13 58.76
N VAL A 5 -11.35 9.04 57.84
CA VAL A 5 -11.01 8.85 56.43
C VAL A 5 -9.67 8.13 56.33
N GLU A 6 -9.68 6.81 56.18
CA GLU A 6 -8.52 6.01 55.74
C GLU A 6 -9.06 4.63 55.33
N LEU A 7 -9.32 4.38 54.03
CA LEU A 7 -9.40 3.06 53.38
C LEU A 7 -10.10 3.18 52.01
N LEU A 8 -9.41 3.72 51.01
CA LEU A 8 -9.66 3.31 49.62
C LEU A 8 -8.45 3.56 48.70
N SER A 9 -7.28 3.14 49.15
CA SER A 9 -6.08 3.06 48.30
C SER A 9 -5.88 1.61 47.88
N ILE A 10 -6.68 1.13 46.92
CA ILE A 10 -6.42 -0.17 46.27
C ILE A 10 -5.48 0.07 45.09
N LEU A 11 -4.19 -0.01 45.42
CA LEU A 11 -3.17 -0.80 44.73
C LEU A 11 -3.55 -1.27 43.31
N PHE A 12 -3.05 -0.58 42.28
CA PHE A 12 -2.93 -1.16 40.93
C PHE A 12 -1.46 -1.25 40.55
N ALA A 13 -0.79 -2.25 41.13
CA ALA A 13 0.57 -2.65 40.77
C ALA A 13 0.61 -4.17 40.61
N ALA A 14 0.32 -4.64 39.39
CA ALA A 14 0.86 -5.86 38.78
C ALA A 14 0.09 -6.17 37.49
N ALA A 15 0.70 -5.90 36.33
CA ALA A 15 0.60 -6.71 35.11
C ALA A 15 1.37 -6.03 33.97
N LEU A 16 2.69 -6.24 33.95
CA LEU A 16 3.47 -6.09 32.72
C LEU A 16 3.16 -7.29 31.81
N GLY A 17 2.26 -7.09 30.86
CA GLY A 17 2.01 -7.96 29.70
C GLY A 17 0.63 -7.73 29.06
N PRO A 18 0.44 -7.79 27.72
CA PRO A 18 1.35 -7.54 26.61
C PRO A 18 1.03 -6.18 25.96
N VAL A 19 1.99 -5.26 25.90
CA VAL A 19 1.84 -3.99 25.16
C VAL A 19 1.57 -4.24 23.66
N ALA A 20 1.97 -5.40 23.14
CA ALA A 20 1.74 -5.83 21.76
C ALA A 20 0.25 -6.04 21.41
N ALA A 21 -0.59 -6.53 22.33
CA ALA A 21 -2.01 -6.77 22.03
C ALA A 21 -2.83 -5.47 21.99
N ARG A 22 -2.46 -4.47 22.80
CA ARG A 22 -3.08 -3.13 22.75
C ARG A 22 -2.66 -2.33 21.53
N ALA A 23 -1.39 -2.44 21.10
CA ALA A 23 -0.92 -1.83 19.86
C ALA A 23 -1.65 -2.40 18.63
N GLY A 24 -1.83 -3.72 18.55
CA GLY A 24 -2.57 -4.36 17.45
C GLY A 24 -4.04 -3.94 17.35
N ALA A 25 -4.71 -3.73 18.49
CA ALA A 25 -6.09 -3.23 18.53
C ALA A 25 -6.18 -1.74 18.19
N ALA A 26 -5.26 -0.91 18.66
CA ALA A 26 -5.22 0.51 18.32
C ALA A 26 -4.88 0.76 16.84
N GLY A 27 -3.93 0.00 16.28
CA GLY A 27 -3.56 0.05 14.88
C GLY A 27 -4.70 -0.39 13.95
N SER A 28 -5.53 -1.36 14.35
CA SER A 28 -6.73 -1.76 13.61
C SER A 28 -7.81 -0.67 13.61
N VAL A 29 -8.08 -0.04 14.77
CA VAL A 29 -9.04 1.07 14.89
C VAL A 29 -8.60 2.27 14.05
N ALA A 30 -7.33 2.69 14.15
CA ALA A 30 -6.81 3.82 13.38
C ALA A 30 -6.93 3.62 11.86
N PHE A 31 -6.83 2.38 11.39
CA PHE A 31 -7.01 2.04 9.97
C PHE A 31 -8.46 2.13 9.52
N TYR A 32 -9.40 1.59 10.30
CA TYR A 32 -10.82 1.74 9.98
C TYR A 32 -11.19 3.21 9.93
N VAL A 33 -10.72 4.01 10.89
CA VAL A 33 -10.93 5.47 10.90
C VAL A 33 -10.34 6.14 9.65
N ALA A 34 -9.12 5.78 9.23
CA ALA A 34 -8.52 6.32 8.01
C ALA A 34 -9.38 6.04 6.78
N GLY A 35 -9.87 4.81 6.63
CA GLY A 35 -10.76 4.41 5.53
C GLY A 35 -12.10 5.14 5.54
N GLU A 36 -12.69 5.36 6.71
CA GLU A 36 -13.95 6.11 6.84
C GLU A 36 -13.78 7.59 6.50
N LEU A 37 -12.70 8.24 6.99
CA LEU A 37 -12.41 9.64 6.68
C LEU A 37 -12.18 9.83 5.17
N ASP A 38 -11.44 8.91 4.55
CA ASP A 38 -11.17 8.95 3.12
C ASP A 38 -12.45 8.80 2.29
N GLN A 39 -13.33 7.86 2.65
CA GLN A 39 -14.65 7.72 2.01
C GLN A 39 -15.54 8.96 2.17
N GLN A 40 -15.39 9.70 3.26
CA GLN A 40 -16.07 10.98 3.48
C GLN A 40 -15.43 12.16 2.71
N GLY A 41 -14.39 11.92 1.91
CA GLY A 41 -13.65 12.96 1.19
C GLY A 41 -12.67 13.75 2.08
N LYS A 42 -12.47 13.34 3.33
CA LYS A 42 -11.55 13.97 4.29
C LYS A 42 -10.15 13.39 4.18
N LEU A 43 -9.62 13.36 2.95
CA LEU A 43 -8.33 12.75 2.65
C LEU A 43 -7.19 13.38 3.47
N THR A 44 -7.24 14.70 3.70
CA THR A 44 -6.26 15.41 4.53
C THR A 44 -6.20 14.89 5.97
N GLU A 45 -7.34 14.51 6.55
CA GLU A 45 -7.42 13.94 7.90
C GLU A 45 -7.01 12.46 7.90
N ALA A 46 -7.28 11.72 6.82
CA ALA A 46 -6.93 10.31 6.68
C ALA A 46 -5.42 10.08 6.46
N LEU A 47 -4.75 10.97 5.73
CA LEU A 47 -3.32 10.85 5.38
C LEU A 47 -2.38 10.55 6.56
N PRO A 48 -2.40 11.29 7.68
CA PRO A 48 -1.52 10.99 8.82
C PRO A 48 -1.79 9.62 9.43
N LEU A 49 -3.02 9.11 9.37
CA LEU A 49 -3.37 7.78 9.87
C LEU A 49 -2.82 6.67 8.96
N TYR A 50 -2.94 6.84 7.64
CA TYR A 50 -2.30 5.94 6.68
C TYR A 50 -0.78 5.91 6.84
N ARG A 51 -0.16 7.09 7.02
CA ARG A 51 1.27 7.19 7.27
C ARG A 51 1.68 6.44 8.54
N SER A 52 1.04 6.75 9.66
CA SER A 52 1.34 6.12 10.96
C SER A 52 1.27 4.60 10.86
N ARG A 53 0.24 4.08 10.19
CA ARG A 53 0.08 2.63 10.02
C ARG A 53 1.14 2.03 9.12
N ALA A 54 1.46 2.69 8.00
CA ALA A 54 2.51 2.24 7.10
C ALA A 54 3.90 2.17 7.79
N GLU A 55 4.17 3.13 8.68
CA GLU A 55 5.40 3.18 9.49
C GLU A 55 5.42 2.10 10.60
N GLU A 56 4.27 1.88 11.26
CA GLU A 56 4.12 0.90 12.34
C GLU A 56 4.21 -0.55 11.83
N THR A 57 3.40 -0.90 10.82
CA THR A 57 3.30 -2.29 10.36
C THR A 57 4.41 -2.66 9.39
N ARG A 58 4.94 -1.67 8.66
CA ARG A 58 5.91 -1.83 7.55
C ARG A 58 5.46 -2.84 6.49
N THR A 59 4.19 -3.20 6.47
CA THR A 59 3.69 -4.15 5.46
C THR A 59 3.69 -3.47 4.10
N GLN A 60 3.88 -4.25 3.05
CA GLN A 60 3.78 -3.74 1.69
C GLN A 60 2.39 -3.14 1.43
N ALA A 61 1.34 -3.85 1.85
CA ALA A 61 -0.05 -3.43 1.64
C ALA A 61 -0.34 -2.06 2.25
N ASP A 62 0.06 -1.81 3.51
CA ASP A 62 -0.19 -0.52 4.16
C ASP A 62 0.65 0.61 3.52
N ARG A 63 1.89 0.34 3.13
CA ARG A 63 2.73 1.31 2.42
C ARG A 63 2.20 1.68 1.05
N VAL A 64 1.66 0.70 0.30
CA VAL A 64 0.97 0.97 -0.98
C VAL A 64 -0.28 1.80 -0.77
N ARG A 65 -1.11 1.49 0.24
CA ARG A 65 -2.30 2.32 0.58
C ARG A 65 -1.93 3.75 0.93
N TYR A 66 -0.87 3.94 1.70
CA TYR A 66 -0.36 5.27 2.01
C TYR A 66 0.10 6.00 0.74
N ALA A 67 0.88 5.34 -0.12
CA ALA A 67 1.31 5.93 -1.38
C ALA A 67 0.15 6.31 -2.31
N THR A 68 -0.89 5.48 -2.42
CA THR A 68 -2.06 5.81 -3.24
C THR A 68 -2.91 6.93 -2.63
N ALA A 69 -2.95 7.06 -1.30
CA ALA A 69 -3.53 8.22 -0.63
C ALA A 69 -2.75 9.51 -0.93
N LEU A 70 -1.41 9.47 -0.92
CA LEU A 70 -0.55 10.59 -1.31
C LEU A 70 -0.80 11.03 -2.76
N LEU A 71 -0.93 10.09 -3.70
CA LEU A 71 -1.23 10.40 -5.10
C LEU A 71 -2.58 11.12 -5.25
N ARG A 72 -3.63 10.64 -4.56
CA ARG A 72 -4.95 11.30 -4.57
C ARG A 72 -4.93 12.68 -3.92
N ALA A 73 -4.02 12.91 -3.00
CA ALA A 73 -3.78 14.22 -2.40
C ALA A 73 -2.86 15.13 -3.23
N GLY A 74 -2.44 14.70 -4.43
CA GLY A 74 -1.52 15.46 -5.30
C GLY A 74 -0.06 15.46 -4.84
N GLN A 75 0.28 14.72 -3.77
CA GLN A 75 1.65 14.64 -3.22
C GLN A 75 2.48 13.59 -3.97
N ARG A 76 2.68 13.84 -5.28
CA ARG A 76 3.27 12.87 -6.21
C ARG A 76 4.68 12.45 -5.83
N GLU A 77 5.55 13.40 -5.50
CA GLU A 77 6.95 13.13 -5.16
C GLU A 77 7.08 12.21 -3.94
N ALA A 78 6.31 12.51 -2.87
CA ALA A 78 6.27 11.68 -1.67
C ALA A 78 5.75 10.27 -1.97
N ALA A 79 4.73 10.15 -2.82
CA ALA A 79 4.21 8.85 -3.23
C ALA A 79 5.26 8.03 -4.00
N GLU A 80 5.92 8.65 -4.98
CA GLU A 80 6.94 7.99 -5.80
C GLU A 80 8.15 7.53 -4.96
N ALA A 81 8.51 8.27 -3.91
CA ALA A 81 9.54 7.83 -2.96
C ALA A 81 9.15 6.52 -2.25
N VAL A 82 7.91 6.42 -1.75
CA VAL A 82 7.40 5.20 -1.09
C VAL A 82 7.32 4.03 -2.09
N LEU A 83 6.75 4.27 -3.27
CA LEU A 83 6.60 3.24 -4.32
C LEU A 83 7.96 2.76 -4.85
N GLY A 84 8.91 3.69 -5.00
CA GLY A 84 10.29 3.41 -5.40
C GLY A 84 11.00 2.48 -4.43
N ALA A 85 10.87 2.73 -3.12
CA ALA A 85 11.41 1.83 -2.10
C ALA A 85 10.81 0.42 -2.20
N LEU A 86 9.49 0.32 -2.34
CA LEU A 86 8.79 -0.96 -2.48
C LEU A 86 9.20 -1.75 -3.73
N ARG A 87 9.54 -1.08 -4.84
CA ARG A 87 9.91 -1.74 -6.09
C ARG A 87 11.12 -2.67 -5.95
N HIS A 88 12.03 -2.34 -5.03
CA HIS A 88 13.25 -3.10 -4.81
C HIS A 88 13.11 -4.14 -3.68
N GLU A 89 11.93 -4.22 -3.05
CA GLU A 89 11.63 -5.24 -2.04
C GLU A 89 11.05 -6.50 -2.68
N GLY A 90 11.29 -7.68 -2.09
CA GLY A 90 10.73 -8.96 -2.54
C GLY A 90 11.55 -9.67 -3.62
N ALA A 91 11.33 -10.98 -3.75
CA ALA A 91 11.99 -11.81 -4.75
C ALA A 91 11.26 -11.72 -6.09
N HIS A 92 12.01 -11.86 -7.19
CA HIS A 92 11.48 -12.04 -8.56
C HIS A 92 10.38 -11.04 -8.96
N GLY A 93 10.46 -9.78 -8.51
CA GLY A 93 9.52 -8.73 -8.89
C GLY A 93 8.09 -8.90 -8.34
N GLU A 94 7.85 -9.78 -7.37
CA GLU A 94 6.54 -9.93 -6.70
C GLU A 94 6.01 -8.60 -6.18
N SER A 95 6.86 -7.84 -5.49
CA SER A 95 6.47 -6.55 -4.96
C SER A 95 6.05 -5.59 -6.07
N ALA A 96 6.80 -5.58 -7.17
CA ALA A 96 6.53 -4.72 -8.31
C ALA A 96 5.16 -5.04 -8.97
N ALA A 97 4.74 -6.31 -9.03
CA ALA A 97 3.41 -6.63 -9.56
C ALA A 97 2.28 -6.17 -8.62
N ILE A 98 2.44 -6.33 -7.32
CA ILE A 98 1.44 -5.87 -6.34
C ILE A 98 1.29 -4.35 -6.45
N VAL A 99 2.42 -3.62 -6.48
CA VAL A 99 2.41 -2.17 -6.66
C VAL A 99 1.72 -1.76 -7.96
N ALA A 100 2.08 -2.39 -9.09
CA ALA A 100 1.45 -2.10 -10.37
C ALA A 100 -0.06 -2.35 -10.37
N SER A 101 -0.50 -3.48 -9.83
CA SER A 101 -1.91 -3.84 -9.71
C SER A 101 -2.68 -2.83 -8.85
N SER A 102 -2.12 -2.45 -7.70
CA SER A 102 -2.72 -1.44 -6.83
C SER A 102 -2.80 -0.06 -7.46
N LEU A 103 -1.78 0.37 -8.21
CA LEU A 103 -1.79 1.63 -8.94
C LEU A 103 -2.85 1.63 -10.04
N LEU A 104 -3.03 0.52 -10.77
CA LEU A 104 -4.12 0.38 -11.74
C LEU A 104 -5.50 0.46 -11.07
N ALA A 105 -5.68 -0.24 -9.96
CA ALA A 105 -6.94 -0.20 -9.20
C ALA A 105 -7.24 1.20 -8.65
N ALA A 106 -6.21 1.96 -8.29
CA ALA A 106 -6.33 3.34 -7.81
C ALA A 106 -6.45 4.40 -8.93
N GLY A 107 -6.45 3.99 -10.21
CA GLY A 107 -6.62 4.91 -11.34
C GLY A 107 -5.35 5.66 -11.75
N PHE A 108 -4.17 5.15 -11.40
CA PHE A 108 -2.86 5.73 -11.77
C PHE A 108 -2.09 4.86 -12.77
N PRO A 109 -2.61 4.64 -14.00
CA PRO A 109 -2.04 3.67 -14.93
C PRO A 109 -0.63 4.05 -15.41
N ALA A 110 -0.35 5.34 -15.64
CA ALA A 110 0.98 5.80 -16.05
C ALA A 110 2.07 5.46 -15.01
N LEU A 111 1.74 5.56 -13.72
CA LEU A 111 2.65 5.16 -12.64
C LEU A 111 2.75 3.64 -12.52
N ALA A 112 1.73 2.88 -12.90
CA ALA A 112 1.75 1.42 -12.85
C ALA A 112 2.73 0.79 -13.85
N VAL A 113 2.93 1.41 -15.04
CA VAL A 113 3.77 0.88 -16.13
C VAL A 113 5.19 0.50 -15.69
N PRO A 114 6.00 1.37 -15.06
CA PRO A 114 7.36 1.02 -14.66
C PRO A 114 7.41 -0.16 -13.67
N HIS A 115 6.42 -0.28 -12.79
CA HIS A 115 6.34 -1.41 -11.85
C HIS A 115 5.91 -2.71 -12.54
N ALA A 116 4.94 -2.63 -13.46
CA ALA A 116 4.52 -3.80 -14.25
C ALA A 116 5.65 -4.29 -15.16
N ARG A 117 6.45 -3.37 -15.70
CA ARG A 117 7.62 -3.68 -16.52
C ARG A 117 8.68 -4.41 -15.71
N ALA A 118 9.05 -3.89 -14.53
CA ALA A 118 9.98 -4.57 -13.63
C ALA A 118 9.49 -5.97 -13.22
N ALA A 119 8.19 -6.12 -12.98
CA ALA A 119 7.58 -7.41 -12.66
C ALA A 119 7.65 -8.41 -13.83
N HIS A 120 7.44 -7.94 -15.07
CA HIS A 120 7.59 -8.76 -16.28
C HIS A 120 9.05 -9.13 -16.55
N GLU A 121 9.99 -8.19 -16.41
CA GLU A 121 11.42 -8.43 -16.62
C GLU A 121 11.98 -9.47 -15.62
N ALA A 122 11.48 -9.48 -14.39
CA ALA A 122 11.88 -10.47 -13.39
C ALA A 122 11.35 -11.89 -13.67
N ALA A 123 10.25 -12.01 -14.43
CA ALA A 123 9.63 -13.29 -14.79
C ALA A 123 8.95 -13.22 -16.17
N PRO A 124 9.72 -13.14 -17.28
CA PRO A 124 9.19 -12.82 -18.61
C PRO A 124 8.34 -13.94 -19.23
N ARG A 125 8.44 -15.16 -18.68
CA ARG A 125 7.65 -16.32 -19.08
C ARG A 125 6.37 -16.50 -18.25
N ASP A 126 6.16 -15.67 -17.23
CA ASP A 126 4.92 -15.68 -16.45
C ASP A 126 3.81 -14.93 -17.23
N PRO A 127 2.73 -15.63 -17.64
CA PRO A 127 1.64 -15.01 -18.37
C PRO A 127 0.94 -13.92 -17.56
N GLY A 128 0.86 -14.07 -16.23
CA GLY A 128 0.25 -13.09 -15.33
C GLY A 128 1.00 -11.76 -15.34
N ARG A 129 2.34 -11.81 -15.35
CA ARG A 129 3.20 -10.60 -15.41
C ARG A 129 3.08 -9.90 -16.76
N THR A 130 3.04 -10.69 -17.82
CA THR A 130 2.84 -10.19 -19.18
C THR A 130 1.49 -9.49 -19.31
N LEU A 131 0.40 -10.12 -18.87
CA LEU A 131 -0.95 -9.54 -18.92
C LEU A 131 -1.06 -8.28 -18.05
N LEU A 132 -0.40 -8.25 -16.89
CA LEU A 132 -0.34 -7.06 -16.05
C LEU A 132 0.33 -5.88 -16.77
N LEU A 133 1.46 -6.13 -17.47
CA LEU A 133 2.14 -5.10 -18.26
C LEU A 133 1.29 -4.63 -19.44
N VAL A 134 0.66 -5.55 -20.19
CA VAL A 134 -0.27 -5.21 -21.28
C VAL A 134 -1.41 -4.33 -20.77
N ARG A 135 -2.02 -4.69 -19.62
CA ARG A 135 -3.10 -3.92 -18.99
C ARG A 135 -2.62 -2.53 -18.58
N ALA A 136 -1.43 -2.43 -17.98
CA ALA A 136 -0.87 -1.14 -17.58
C ALA A 136 -0.60 -0.21 -18.77
N LEU A 137 0.04 -0.73 -19.83
CA LEU A 137 0.32 0.02 -21.06
C LEU A 137 -0.97 0.50 -21.72
N THR A 138 -1.95 -0.41 -21.88
CA THR A 138 -3.25 -0.08 -22.48
C THR A 138 -3.98 1.01 -21.68
N ALA A 139 -4.03 0.88 -20.35
CA ALA A 139 -4.68 1.85 -19.48
C ALA A 139 -3.95 3.21 -19.45
N ALA A 140 -2.63 3.21 -19.67
CA ALA A 140 -1.84 4.43 -19.81
C ALA A 140 -1.94 5.08 -21.21
N GLY A 141 -2.63 4.44 -22.16
CA GLY A 141 -2.78 4.91 -23.53
C GLY A 141 -1.68 4.45 -24.49
N ASP A 142 -0.68 3.70 -24.02
CA ASP A 142 0.41 3.14 -24.83
C ASP A 142 -0.05 1.83 -25.51
N ARG A 143 -0.98 1.98 -26.47
CA ARG A 143 -1.55 0.85 -27.22
C ARG A 143 -0.51 0.20 -28.14
N GLU A 144 0.43 0.97 -28.65
CA GLU A 144 1.48 0.48 -29.54
C GLU A 144 2.38 -0.54 -28.81
N SER A 145 2.92 -0.17 -27.66
CA SER A 145 3.74 -1.08 -26.86
C SER A 145 2.93 -2.29 -26.36
N ALA A 146 1.65 -2.08 -26.01
CA ALA A 146 0.77 -3.17 -25.59
C ALA A 146 0.56 -4.19 -26.74
N HIS A 147 0.31 -3.71 -27.96
CA HIS A 147 0.15 -4.55 -29.14
C HIS A 147 1.45 -5.28 -29.50
N ALA A 148 2.59 -4.58 -29.49
CA ALA A 148 3.89 -5.17 -29.75
C ALA A 148 4.20 -6.31 -28.76
N LEU A 149 3.87 -6.12 -27.47
CA LEU A 149 4.06 -7.15 -26.46
C LEU A 149 3.15 -8.36 -26.69
N ILE A 150 1.88 -8.15 -27.06
CA ILE A 150 0.95 -9.24 -27.41
C ILE A 150 1.50 -10.03 -28.61
N ALA A 151 1.88 -9.35 -29.70
CA ALA A 151 2.43 -9.98 -30.90
C ALA A 151 3.68 -10.82 -30.57
N LYS A 152 4.59 -10.25 -29.77
CA LYS A 152 5.78 -10.96 -29.28
C LYS A 152 5.41 -12.25 -28.52
N THR A 153 4.42 -12.20 -27.64
CA THR A 153 4.00 -13.39 -26.87
C THR A 153 3.29 -14.46 -27.70
N ARG A 154 2.72 -14.10 -28.86
CA ARG A 154 2.13 -15.06 -29.82
C ARG A 154 3.16 -15.67 -30.77
N GLY A 155 4.41 -15.21 -30.75
CA GLY A 155 5.42 -15.60 -31.74
C GLY A 155 5.24 -14.91 -33.10
N GLU A 156 4.49 -13.81 -33.15
CA GLU A 156 4.20 -13.03 -34.37
C GLU A 156 5.24 -11.90 -34.58
N ALA A 157 6.16 -11.70 -33.64
CA ALA A 157 7.27 -10.76 -33.79
C ALA A 157 8.45 -11.47 -34.49
N ALA A 158 8.63 -11.18 -35.78
CA ALA A 158 9.81 -11.52 -36.58
C ALA A 158 10.81 -10.36 -36.56
#